data_AF-A0AAX3A5B8-F1
#
_entry.id   AF-A0AAX3A5B8-F1
#
_cell.length_a   1.000
_cell.length_b   1.000
_cell.length_c   1.000
_cell.angle_alpha   90.00
_cell.angle_beta   90.00
_cell.angle_gamma   90.00
#
_symmetry.space_group_name_H-M   'P 1'
#
loop_
_entity.id
_entity.type
_entity.pdbx_description
1 polymer ?
#
loop_
_entity_poly.entity_id
_entity_poly.type
_entity_poly.pdbx_seq_one_letter_code
_entity_poly.pdbx_strand_id
1 'polypeptide(L)'
;MVFTAAERAYLEQQGLCRLATIGPDQVPNVRPLGFRLNADGTIDIGGPNHRSTRRFRNALARPRVSLVVDDMTPDVPGAIKPGMGRGVEVRGYAEAIVVDEPPVAPDWFSHDVLRIHPERVISWHVDPEIPDGEARDICREP
;
A
#
# COMPACT_ATOMS: atom_id res chain seq x y z
N MET A 1 -16.00 5.77 -1.00
CA MET A 1 -14.89 5.49 -0.06
C MET A 1 -13.94 4.50 -0.73
N VAL A 2 -12.62 4.69 -0.61
CA VAL A 2 -11.62 3.89 -1.34
C VAL A 2 -11.56 2.44 -0.85
N PHE A 3 -11.56 2.23 0.46
CA PHE A 3 -11.50 0.91 1.11
C PHE A 3 -12.83 0.56 1.78
N THR A 4 -13.16 -0.73 1.84
CA THR A 4 -14.24 -1.22 2.71
C THR A 4 -13.83 -1.13 4.18
N ALA A 5 -14.77 -1.31 5.10
CA ALA A 5 -14.48 -1.30 6.53
C ALA A 5 -13.49 -2.41 6.92
N ALA A 6 -13.66 -3.63 6.37
CA ALA A 6 -12.77 -4.76 6.64
C ALA A 6 -11.35 -4.53 6.11
N GLU A 7 -11.22 -3.99 4.90
CA GLU A 7 -9.90 -3.69 4.31
C GLU A 7 -9.18 -2.58 5.06
N ARG A 8 -9.88 -1.50 5.44
CA ARG A 8 -9.31 -0.42 6.25
C ARG A 8 -8.84 -0.96 7.61
N ALA A 9 -9.68 -1.73 8.30
CA ALA A 9 -9.33 -2.34 9.57
C ALA A 9 -8.12 -3.28 9.47
N TYR A 10 -8.02 -4.04 8.37
CA TYR A 10 -6.85 -4.85 8.08
C TYR A 10 -5.60 -3.99 7.86
N LEU A 11 -5.65 -2.99 6.96
CA LEU A 11 -4.51 -2.12 6.65
C LEU A 11 -3.99 -1.35 7.87
N GLU A 12 -4.86 -0.91 8.77
CA GLU A 12 -4.49 -0.18 9.99
C GLU A 12 -3.74 -1.04 11.02
N GLN A 13 -3.87 -2.37 10.93
CA GLN A 13 -3.13 -3.31 11.79
C GLN A 13 -1.74 -3.65 11.24
N GLN A 14 -1.41 -3.19 10.03
CA GLN A 14 -0.19 -3.57 9.32
C GLN A 14 0.82 -2.42 9.36
N GLY A 15 2.09 -2.77 9.52
CA GLY A 15 3.21 -1.80 9.53
C GLY A 15 4.10 -1.84 8.29
N LEU A 16 3.87 -2.83 7.40
CA LEU A 16 4.74 -3.11 6.26
C LEU A 16 3.92 -3.36 4.99
N CYS A 17 4.39 -2.80 3.88
CA CYS A 17 3.89 -3.08 2.54
C CYS A 17 5.04 -3.47 1.61
N ARG A 18 4.73 -3.97 0.42
CA ARG A 18 5.65 -4.27 -0.68
C ARG A 18 5.28 -3.37 -1.86
N LEU A 19 6.14 -2.40 -2.17
CA LEU A 19 5.92 -1.48 -3.28
C LEU A 19 6.68 -1.95 -4.53
N ALA A 20 5.94 -2.13 -5.62
CA ALA A 20 6.45 -2.37 -6.95
C ALA A 20 6.49 -1.07 -7.77
N THR A 21 7.64 -0.78 -8.37
CA THR A 21 7.87 0.37 -9.28
C THR A 21 8.61 -0.10 -10.53
N ILE A 22 8.48 0.64 -11.64
CA ILE A 22 9.23 0.37 -12.89
C ILE A 22 9.91 1.66 -13.33
N GLY A 23 11.22 1.61 -13.57
CA GLY A 23 11.99 2.76 -14.07
C GLY A 23 11.92 2.90 -15.59
N PRO A 24 12.54 3.96 -16.17
CA PRO A 24 12.67 4.11 -17.63
C PRO A 24 13.32 2.92 -18.34
N ASP A 25 14.20 2.21 -17.64
CA ASP A 25 14.89 1.00 -18.09
C ASP A 25 14.00 -0.25 -18.17
N GLN A 26 12.70 -0.15 -17.85
CA GLN A 26 11.74 -1.25 -17.81
C GLN A 26 12.05 -2.35 -16.80
N VAL A 27 13.04 -2.17 -15.92
CA VAL A 27 13.42 -3.19 -14.95
C VAL A 27 12.56 -3.03 -13.68
N PRO A 28 11.73 -4.03 -13.32
CA PRO A 28 10.91 -3.97 -12.12
C PRO A 28 11.74 -3.82 -10.84
N ASN A 29 11.18 -3.13 -9.86
CA ASN A 29 11.78 -3.01 -8.54
C ASN A 29 10.71 -3.22 -7.47
N VAL A 30 10.95 -4.16 -6.56
CA VAL A 30 10.08 -4.41 -5.40
C VAL A 30 10.86 -4.14 -4.12
N ARG A 31 10.27 -3.41 -3.18
CA ARG A 31 10.87 -3.14 -1.86
C ARG A 31 9.83 -3.22 -0.74
N PRO A 32 10.15 -3.87 0.40
CA PRO A 32 9.36 -3.77 1.61
C PRO A 32 9.55 -2.39 2.26
N LEU A 33 8.47 -1.71 2.65
CA LEU A 33 8.46 -0.33 3.14
C LEU A 33 7.41 -0.13 4.23
N GLY A 34 7.70 0.75 5.19
CA GLY A 34 6.69 1.25 6.12
C GLY A 34 5.73 2.19 5.42
N PHE A 35 4.47 2.19 5.86
CA PHE A 35 3.42 3.02 5.28
C PHE A 35 2.48 3.61 6.34
N ARG A 36 1.74 4.65 5.97
CA ARG A 36 0.60 5.18 6.72
C ARG A 36 -0.62 5.21 5.81
N LEU A 37 -1.75 4.70 6.28
CA LEU A 37 -3.05 4.87 5.62
C LEU A 37 -3.66 6.20 6.04
N ASN A 38 -4.03 7.04 5.08
CA ASN A 38 -4.67 8.34 5.34
C ASN A 38 -6.20 8.23 5.41
N ALA A 39 -6.84 9.24 5.98
CA ALA A 39 -8.29 9.29 6.14
C ALA A 39 -9.03 9.27 4.78
N ASP A 40 -8.47 9.93 3.76
CA ASP A 40 -9.01 9.98 2.40
C ASP A 40 -8.78 8.70 1.58
N GLY A 41 -8.06 7.72 2.13
CA GLY A 41 -7.73 6.47 1.47
C GLY A 41 -6.47 6.54 0.58
N THR A 42 -5.71 7.64 0.61
CA THR A 42 -4.33 7.61 0.08
C THR A 42 -3.40 6.88 1.04
N ILE A 43 -2.24 6.43 0.53
CA ILE A 43 -1.25 5.70 1.32
C ILE A 43 0.09 6.43 1.22
N ASP A 44 0.65 6.87 2.34
CA ASP A 44 1.96 7.50 2.36
C ASP A 44 3.06 6.48 2.61
N ILE A 45 4.01 6.42 1.69
CA ILE A 45 5.21 5.59 1.78
C ILE A 45 6.39 6.47 2.16
N GLY A 46 7.07 6.10 3.24
CA GLY A 46 8.25 6.81 3.72
C GLY A 46 9.50 5.94 3.77
N GLY A 47 10.57 6.54 4.26
CA GLY A 47 11.81 5.85 4.60
C GLY A 47 12.98 6.81 4.76
N PRO A 48 14.13 6.31 5.22
CA PRO A 48 15.35 7.11 5.30
C PRO A 48 15.82 7.51 3.90
N ASN A 49 16.31 8.74 3.76
CA ASN A 49 16.90 9.28 2.52
C ASN A 49 16.05 9.01 1.27
N HIS A 50 14.71 9.14 1.37
CA HIS A 50 13.79 8.55 0.40
C HIS A 50 14.04 8.99 -1.05
N ARG A 51 14.34 10.28 -1.27
CA ARG A 51 14.70 10.87 -2.58
C ARG A 51 15.88 10.20 -3.28
N SER A 52 16.86 9.68 -2.53
CA SER A 52 18.07 9.05 -3.11
C SER A 52 17.83 7.59 -3.52
N THR A 53 16.64 7.04 -3.29
CA THR A 53 16.33 5.63 -3.57
C THR A 53 15.89 5.40 -5.01
N ARG A 54 16.14 4.19 -5.55
CA ARG A 54 15.72 3.81 -6.90
C ARG A 54 14.19 3.85 -7.06
N ARG A 55 13.44 3.34 -6.08
CA ARG A 55 11.97 3.33 -6.07
C ARG A 55 11.37 4.75 -6.19
N PHE A 56 11.98 5.74 -5.53
CA PHE A 56 11.50 7.13 -5.57
C PHE A 56 11.74 7.75 -6.95
N ARG A 57 12.95 7.57 -7.51
CA ARG A 57 13.25 8.02 -8.88
C ARG A 57 12.39 7.30 -9.94
N ASN A 58 12.11 6.01 -9.74
CA ASN A 58 11.22 5.26 -10.62
C ASN A 58 9.81 5.87 -10.59
N ALA A 59 9.25 6.11 -9.40
CA ALA A 59 7.93 6.70 -9.24
C ALA A 59 7.83 8.10 -9.87
N LEU A 60 8.87 8.94 -9.74
CA LEU A 60 8.91 10.25 -10.41
C LEU A 60 8.90 10.14 -11.94
N ALA A 61 9.63 9.16 -12.50
CA ALA A 61 9.72 8.99 -13.95
C ALA A 61 8.49 8.27 -14.53
N ARG A 62 7.90 7.36 -13.77
CA ARG A 62 6.75 6.52 -14.13
C ARG A 62 5.90 6.28 -12.89
N PRO A 63 4.82 7.05 -12.71
CA PRO A 63 4.12 7.09 -11.43
C PRO A 63 3.25 5.87 -11.18
N ARG A 64 2.98 5.02 -12.18
CA ARG A 64 2.17 3.81 -11.98
C ARG A 64 2.89 2.80 -11.08
N VAL A 65 2.22 2.37 -10.03
CA VAL A 65 2.74 1.44 -9.03
C VAL A 65 1.71 0.39 -8.65
N SER A 66 2.19 -0.71 -8.07
CA SER A 66 1.38 -1.65 -7.31
C SER A 66 1.97 -1.79 -5.91
N LEU A 67 1.11 -1.78 -4.90
CA LEU A 67 1.47 -1.94 -3.50
C LEU A 67 0.69 -3.12 -2.93
N VAL A 68 1.37 -4.02 -2.23
CA VAL A 68 0.74 -5.14 -1.52
C VAL A 68 0.98 -5.02 -0.02
N VAL A 69 -0.07 -5.18 0.77
CA VAL A 69 0.00 -5.43 2.21
C VAL A 69 -0.50 -6.86 2.43
N ASP A 70 0.36 -7.72 2.98
CA ASP A 70 0.10 -9.14 3.13
C ASP A 70 0.76 -9.72 4.38
N ASP A 71 0.07 -10.71 4.93
CA ASP A 71 0.51 -11.60 6.02
C ASP A 71 -0.23 -12.95 5.88
N MET A 72 -0.12 -13.79 6.91
CA MET A 72 -0.85 -15.06 6.98
C MET A 72 -2.09 -14.88 7.84
N THR A 73 -3.19 -15.51 7.42
CA THR A 73 -4.34 -15.73 8.29
C THR A 73 -3.90 -16.53 9.52
N PRO A 74 -4.37 -16.18 10.73
CA PRO A 74 -4.11 -16.99 11.92
C PRO A 74 -4.64 -18.42 11.73
N ASP A 75 -3.83 -19.41 12.11
CA ASP A 75 -4.24 -20.83 12.06
C ASP A 75 -5.00 -21.22 13.34
N VAL A 76 -6.22 -20.68 13.49
CA VAL A 76 -7.09 -20.92 14.65
C VAL A 76 -8.55 -21.12 14.22
N PRO A 77 -9.36 -21.90 14.98
CA PRO A 77 -10.77 -22.07 14.68
C PRO A 77 -11.52 -20.73 14.58
N GLY A 78 -12.32 -20.58 13.52
CA GLY A 78 -13.08 -19.36 13.25
C GLY A 78 -12.32 -18.26 12.51
N ALA A 79 -11.01 -18.43 12.25
CA ALA A 79 -10.31 -17.53 11.34
C ALA A 79 -10.78 -17.72 9.88
N ILE A 80 -10.69 -16.64 9.10
CA ILE A 80 -10.97 -16.68 7.67
C ILE A 80 -9.85 -17.46 6.99
N LYS A 81 -10.19 -18.52 6.24
CA LYS A 81 -9.26 -19.32 5.43
C LYS A 81 -7.94 -19.67 6.18
N PRO A 82 -8.00 -20.35 7.34
CA PRO A 82 -6.86 -20.54 8.23
C PRO A 82 -5.63 -21.14 7.53
N GLY A 83 -4.44 -20.63 7.86
CA GLY A 83 -3.17 -21.09 7.27
C GLY A 83 -2.93 -20.61 5.82
N MET A 84 -3.82 -19.81 5.24
CA MET A 84 -3.65 -19.20 3.92
C MET A 84 -3.11 -17.77 4.02
N GLY A 85 -2.49 -17.26 2.95
CA GLY A 85 -2.13 -15.84 2.86
C GLY A 85 -3.37 -14.96 2.76
N ARG A 86 -3.33 -13.76 3.33
CA ARG A 86 -4.37 -12.71 3.19
C ARG A 86 -3.70 -11.39 2.81
N GLY A 87 -4.48 -10.46 2.28
CA GLY A 87 -3.92 -9.16 1.95
C GLY A 87 -4.81 -8.25 1.14
N VAL A 88 -4.22 -7.09 0.83
CA VAL A 88 -4.78 -6.05 -0.03
C VAL A 88 -3.70 -5.62 -1.02
N GLU A 89 -4.00 -5.68 -2.31
CA GLU A 89 -3.25 -5.04 -3.39
C GLU A 89 -3.93 -3.72 -3.77
N VAL A 90 -3.13 -2.67 -3.87
CA VAL A 90 -3.51 -1.35 -4.35
C VAL A 90 -2.73 -1.05 -5.63
N ARG A 91 -3.44 -0.83 -6.73
CA ARG A 91 -2.86 -0.30 -7.97
C ARG A 91 -3.30 1.14 -8.15
N GLY A 92 -2.38 1.96 -8.63
CA GLY A 92 -2.65 3.36 -8.89
C GLY A 92 -1.40 4.12 -9.25
N TYR A 93 -1.30 5.37 -8.82
CA TYR A 93 -0.15 6.21 -9.09
C TYR A 93 0.48 6.81 -7.83
N ALA A 94 1.78 7.01 -7.87
CA ALA A 94 2.55 7.67 -6.82
C ALA A 94 2.74 9.15 -7.14
N GLU A 95 2.47 10.00 -6.17
CA GLU A 95 2.80 11.43 -6.16
C GLU A 95 3.93 11.65 -5.15
N ALA A 96 5.00 12.34 -5.56
CA ALA A 96 6.06 12.72 -4.64
C ALA A 96 5.69 14.02 -3.93
N ILE A 97 5.53 13.98 -2.62
CA ILE A 97 5.16 15.13 -1.79
C ILE A 97 6.12 15.28 -0.61
N VAL A 98 6.08 16.46 0.01
CA VAL A 98 6.73 16.71 1.30
C VAL A 98 5.63 16.81 2.34
N VAL A 99 5.76 16.07 3.45
CA VAL A 99 4.81 16.10 4.57
C VAL A 99 5.46 16.69 5.81
N ASP A 100 4.66 17.31 6.67
CA ASP A 100 5.15 17.83 7.96
C ASP A 100 5.53 16.69 8.92
N GLU A 101 4.78 15.59 8.91
CA GLU A 101 5.02 14.43 9.76
C GLU A 101 5.31 13.16 8.92
N PRO A 102 6.57 12.67 8.88
CA PRO A 102 6.91 11.45 8.17
C PRO A 102 6.13 10.22 8.68
N PRO A 103 5.83 9.23 7.83
CA PRO A 103 5.10 8.02 8.24
C PRO A 103 5.97 7.09 9.09
N VAL A 104 5.33 6.35 10.00
CA VAL A 104 5.90 5.27 10.83
C VAL A 104 6.96 5.70 11.86
N ALA A 105 8.06 6.35 11.45
CA ALA A 105 9.17 6.70 12.32
C ALA A 105 9.67 8.13 12.04
N PRO A 106 9.01 9.16 12.60
CA PRO A 106 9.31 10.58 12.33
C PRO A 106 10.77 10.98 12.58
N ASP A 107 11.40 10.39 13.60
CA ASP A 107 12.78 10.74 13.96
C ASP A 107 13.81 10.31 12.91
N TRP A 108 13.51 9.28 12.10
CA TRP A 108 14.48 8.64 11.20
C TRP A 108 14.05 8.70 9.72
N PHE A 109 12.79 8.98 9.44
CA PHE A 109 12.27 9.03 8.08
C PHE A 109 12.37 10.44 7.51
N SER A 110 12.65 10.51 6.21
CA SER A 110 12.62 11.77 5.47
C SER A 110 11.19 12.28 5.32
N HIS A 111 11.02 13.60 5.27
CA HIS A 111 9.76 14.26 4.93
C HIS A 111 9.35 14.05 3.46
N ASP A 112 10.26 13.61 2.60
CA ASP A 112 9.93 13.20 1.22
C ASP A 112 9.20 11.85 1.24
N VAL A 113 7.94 11.85 0.83
CA VAL A 113 7.10 10.64 0.77
C VAL A 113 6.57 10.40 -0.65
N LEU A 114 6.23 9.16 -0.93
CA LEU A 114 5.42 8.81 -2.09
C LEU A 114 3.99 8.59 -1.61
N ARG A 115 3.09 9.49 -1.95
CA ARG A 115 1.65 9.32 -1.72
C ARG A 115 1.06 8.48 -2.84
N ILE A 116 0.50 7.33 -2.49
CA ILE A 116 -0.15 6.44 -3.43
C ILE A 116 -1.62 6.83 -3.50
N HIS A 117 -2.10 7.05 -4.72
CA HIS A 117 -3.47 7.34 -5.07
C HIS A 117 -4.10 6.08 -5.65
N PRO A 118 -5.00 5.39 -4.92
CA PRO A 118 -5.60 4.15 -5.41
C PRO A 118 -6.53 4.38 -6.60
N GLU A 119 -6.38 3.54 -7.62
CA GLU A 119 -7.28 3.43 -8.77
C GLU A 119 -7.97 2.07 -8.82
N ARG A 120 -7.36 1.04 -8.23
CA ARG A 120 -7.93 -0.30 -8.11
C ARG A 120 -7.48 -0.94 -6.81
N VAL A 121 -8.42 -1.61 -6.14
CA VAL A 121 -8.19 -2.36 -4.91
C VAL A 121 -8.60 -3.81 -5.15
N ILE A 122 -7.73 -4.74 -4.73
CA ILE A 122 -7.99 -6.17 -4.72
C ILE A 122 -7.69 -6.64 -3.31
N SER A 123 -8.60 -7.40 -2.70
CA SER A 123 -8.40 -7.96 -1.36
C SER A 123 -8.73 -9.44 -1.36
N TRP A 124 -8.11 -10.20 -0.47
CA TRP A 124 -8.37 -11.62 -0.30
C TRP A 124 -8.21 -12.03 1.16
N HIS A 125 -9.16 -12.84 1.65
CA HIS A 125 -9.14 -13.44 2.98
C HIS A 125 -9.04 -12.44 4.16
N VAL A 126 -9.48 -11.19 3.96
CA VAL A 126 -9.50 -10.13 4.99
C VAL A 126 -10.91 -9.85 5.52
N ASP A 127 -11.94 -10.18 4.74
CA ASP A 127 -13.34 -9.91 5.06
C ASP A 127 -14.10 -11.24 5.27
N PRO A 128 -14.73 -11.46 6.44
CA PRO A 128 -15.49 -12.67 6.70
C PRO A 128 -16.78 -12.76 5.88
N GLU A 129 -17.34 -11.63 5.44
CA GLU A 129 -18.53 -11.58 4.60
C GLU A 129 -18.20 -11.85 3.13
N ILE A 130 -16.95 -11.58 2.72
CA ILE A 130 -16.43 -11.83 1.38
C ILE A 130 -15.14 -12.68 1.47
N PRO A 131 -15.24 -13.95 1.88
CA PRO A 131 -14.08 -14.77 2.26
C PRO A 131 -13.18 -15.16 1.08
N ASP A 132 -13.66 -15.07 -0.17
CA ASP A 132 -12.85 -15.29 -1.38
C ASP A 132 -12.22 -13.98 -1.90
N GLY A 133 -12.53 -12.85 -1.26
CA GLY A 133 -12.04 -11.53 -1.66
C GLY A 133 -12.85 -10.87 -2.77
N GLU A 134 -12.44 -9.67 -3.13
CA GLU A 134 -13.03 -8.90 -4.21
C GLU A 134 -11.99 -8.05 -4.94
N ALA A 135 -12.36 -7.54 -6.11
CA ALA A 135 -11.55 -6.63 -6.89
C ALA A 135 -12.42 -5.55 -7.52
N ARG A 136 -12.12 -4.28 -7.25
CA ARG A 136 -12.91 -3.14 -7.71
C ARG A 136 -12.04 -1.97 -8.16
N ASP A 137 -12.52 -1.26 -9.17
CA ASP A 137 -11.97 0.02 -9.58
C ASP A 137 -12.50 1.13 -8.68
N ILE A 138 -11.67 2.13 -8.41
CA ILE A 138 -11.98 3.28 -7.58
C ILE A 138 -12.32 4.44 -8.51
N CYS A 139 -13.61 4.70 -8.68
CA CYS A 139 -14.07 5.91 -9.36
C CYS A 139 -13.68 7.12 -8.51
N ARG A 140 -12.80 7.98 -9.02
CA ARG A 140 -12.66 9.34 -8.51
C ARG A 140 -13.63 10.24 -9.24
N GLU A 141 -14.37 11.04 -8.49
CA GLU A 141 -15.06 12.19 -9.07
C GLU A 141 -14.00 13.14 -9.65
N PRO A 142 -14.21 13.67 -10.87
CA PRO A 142 -13.24 14.50 -11.58
C PRO A 142 -12.97 15.84 -10.90
#